data_AF-A0A1S7RIU0-F1
#
_entry.id   AF-A0A1S7RIU0-F1
#
_cell.length_a   1.000
_cell.length_b   1.000
_cell.length_c   1.000
_cell.angle_alpha   90.00
_cell.angle_beta   90.00
_cell.angle_gamma   90.00
#
_symmetry.space_group_name_H-M   'P 1'
#
loop_
_entity.id
_entity.type
_entity.pdbx_description
1 polymer ?
#
loop_
_entity_poly.entity_id
_entity_poly.type
_entity_poly.pdbx_seq_one_letter_code
_entity_poly.pdbx_strand_id
1 'polypeptide(L)'
;MAFVIKAEISNPDAGTFAFAAQKTMYGGKTIREGDTVFLFASENEGGHGLIARGTVTSAQAVARKPGIARQTPRVDLTIKRTETALRPLGRAELRDFRDWDDGQPGTELNFKLYRQATDKIVGISDRAADYIDTFFMR
;
A
#
# COMPACT_ATOMS: atom_id res chain seq x y z
N MET A 1 3.33 4.62 11.99
CA MET A 1 1.98 4.52 11.39
C MET A 1 2.00 3.40 10.35
N ALA A 2 0.83 2.96 9.88
CA ALA A 2 0.72 1.92 8.86
C ALA A 2 0.23 2.47 7.52
N PHE A 3 0.81 1.94 6.45
CA PHE A 3 0.47 2.29 5.07
C PHE A 3 0.34 1.02 4.24
N VAL A 4 -0.35 1.13 3.11
CA VAL A 4 -0.31 0.15 2.03
C VAL A 4 0.34 0.80 0.82
N ILE A 5 1.25 0.09 0.17
CA ILE A 5 1.67 0.39 -1.20
C ILE A 5 1.08 -0.66 -2.12
N LYS A 6 0.33 -0.21 -3.13
CA LYS A 6 -0.04 -1.02 -4.29
C LYS A 6 0.76 -0.52 -5.48
N ALA A 7 1.60 -1.38 -6.04
CA ALA A 7 2.50 -1.04 -7.14
C ALA A 7 2.82 -2.29 -7.97
N GLU A 8 3.35 -2.10 -9.18
CA GLU A 8 4.13 -3.14 -9.84
C GLU A 8 5.26 -3.62 -8.92
N ILE A 9 5.37 -4.94 -8.74
CA ILE A 9 6.45 -5.57 -7.98
C ILE A 9 6.93 -6.77 -8.79
N SER A 10 8.00 -6.59 -9.56
CA SER A 10 8.52 -7.61 -10.49
C SER A 10 9.25 -8.75 -9.77
N ASN A 11 9.83 -8.50 -8.59
CA ASN A 11 10.44 -9.51 -7.73
C ASN A 11 9.78 -9.51 -6.34
N PRO A 12 8.73 -10.34 -6.12
CA PRO A 12 8.06 -10.45 -4.83
C PRO A 12 8.97 -10.96 -3.70
N ASP A 13 10.05 -11.66 -4.03
CA ASP A 13 10.95 -12.28 -3.07
C ASP A 13 12.09 -11.36 -2.59
N ALA A 14 12.14 -10.11 -3.08
CA ALA A 14 13.16 -9.16 -2.72
C ALA A 14 13.18 -8.86 -1.20
N GLY A 15 14.39 -8.75 -0.63
CA GLY A 15 14.58 -8.32 0.76
C GLY A 15 14.41 -6.81 0.96
N THR A 16 14.56 -6.02 -0.11
CA THR A 16 14.39 -4.57 -0.13
C THR A 16 13.66 -4.18 -1.40
N PHE A 17 12.67 -3.29 -1.27
CA PHE A 17 11.90 -2.74 -2.37
C PHE A 17 12.18 -1.25 -2.50
N ALA A 18 12.54 -0.80 -3.70
CA ALA A 18 12.74 0.60 -4.01
C ALA A 18 11.70 1.05 -5.02
N PHE A 19 11.00 2.14 -4.72
CA PHE A 19 9.97 2.70 -5.56
C PHE A 19 10.23 4.17 -5.82
N ALA A 20 10.29 4.56 -7.08
CA ALA A 20 10.45 5.95 -7.47
C ALA A 20 9.08 6.61 -7.68
N ALA A 21 8.96 7.85 -7.21
CA ALA A 21 7.89 8.79 -7.47
C ALA A 21 6.47 8.20 -7.35
N GLN A 22 6.23 7.38 -6.34
CA GLN A 22 4.95 6.70 -6.15
C GLN A 22 3.85 7.69 -5.83
N LYS A 23 2.73 7.57 -6.54
CA LYS A 23 1.54 8.37 -6.31
C LYS A 23 1.05 8.14 -4.87
N THR A 24 0.66 9.20 -4.18
CA THR A 24 0.05 9.08 -2.85
C THR A 24 -1.42 9.50 -2.87
N MET A 25 -2.24 8.82 -2.06
CA MET A 25 -3.64 9.13 -1.82
C MET A 25 -3.99 8.86 -0.36
N TYR A 26 -5.15 9.35 0.11
CA TYR A 26 -5.69 9.01 1.45
C TYR A 26 -4.64 9.10 2.57
N GLY A 27 -3.96 10.25 2.68
CA GLY A 27 -2.92 10.46 3.69
C GLY A 27 -1.55 9.86 3.37
N GLY A 28 -1.39 9.06 2.31
CA GLY A 28 -0.13 8.38 1.97
C GLY A 28 1.10 9.28 1.83
N LYS A 29 0.92 10.58 1.59
CA LYS A 29 2.00 11.59 1.55
C LYS A 29 2.71 11.80 2.89
N THR A 30 2.15 11.32 3.99
CA THR A 30 2.72 11.51 5.34
C THR A 30 3.63 10.37 5.76
N ILE A 31 3.86 9.38 4.90
CA ILE A 31 4.78 8.25 5.14
C ILE A 31 6.20 8.74 5.39
N ARG A 32 6.88 8.11 6.35
CA ARG A 32 8.23 8.45 6.81
C ARG A 32 9.04 7.20 7.10
N GLU A 33 10.34 7.37 7.27
CA GLU A 33 11.23 6.33 7.79
C GLU A 33 10.71 5.79 9.14
N GLY A 34 10.81 4.47 9.33
CA GLY A 34 10.30 3.76 10.50
C GLY A 34 8.83 3.34 10.43
N ASP A 35 8.04 3.82 9.46
CA ASP A 35 6.66 3.39 9.28
C ASP A 35 6.55 1.95 8.76
N THR A 36 5.44 1.29 9.08
CA THR A 36 5.08 -0.03 8.54
C THR A 36 4.38 0.14 7.21
N VAL A 37 4.77 -0.69 6.23
CA VAL A 37 4.13 -0.74 4.91
C VAL A 37 3.77 -2.17 4.56
N PHE A 38 2.51 -2.39 4.21
CA PHE A 38 2.04 -3.62 3.57
C PHE A 38 2.17 -3.49 2.06
N LEU A 39 2.86 -4.44 1.43
CA LEU A 39 3.16 -4.46 0.01
C LEU A 39 2.13 -5.29 -0.74
N PHE A 40 1.37 -4.64 -1.62
CA PHE A 40 0.44 -5.27 -2.54
C PHE A 40 1.01 -5.21 -3.96
N ALA A 41 1.31 -6.38 -4.53
CA ALA A 41 1.65 -6.51 -5.94
C ALA A 41 0.40 -6.25 -6.78
N SER A 42 0.44 -5.20 -7.61
CA SER A 42 -0.71 -4.71 -8.35
C SER A 42 -1.22 -5.74 -9.36
N GLU A 43 -2.48 -6.11 -9.26
CA GLU A 43 -3.09 -7.10 -10.17
C GLU A 43 -3.31 -6.55 -11.58
N ASN A 44 -3.27 -5.22 -11.76
CA ASN A 44 -3.25 -4.64 -13.11
C ASN A 44 -1.89 -4.81 -13.80
N GLU A 45 -0.84 -5.08 -13.03
CA GLU A 45 0.54 -5.26 -13.47
C GLU A 45 0.96 -6.74 -13.35
N GLY A 46 0.00 -7.67 -13.26
CA GLY A 46 0.24 -9.11 -13.14
C GLY A 46 0.51 -9.63 -11.72
N GLY A 47 0.42 -8.78 -10.69
CA GLY A 47 0.51 -9.15 -9.28
C GLY A 47 -0.76 -9.85 -8.75
N HIS A 48 -0.73 -10.23 -7.48
CA HIS A 48 -1.80 -11.01 -6.82
C HIS A 48 -2.18 -10.48 -5.42
N GLY A 49 -2.02 -9.17 -5.19
CA GLY A 49 -2.38 -8.55 -3.92
C GLY A 49 -1.25 -8.59 -2.90
N LEU A 50 -1.57 -8.72 -1.62
CA LEU A 50 -0.64 -8.71 -0.50
C LEU A 50 0.44 -9.79 -0.65
N ILE A 51 1.70 -9.36 -0.62
CA ILE A 51 2.86 -10.27 -0.68
C ILE A 51 3.72 -10.23 0.59
N ALA A 52 3.79 -9.07 1.25
CA ALA A 52 4.75 -8.84 2.32
C ALA A 52 4.37 -7.65 3.20
N ARG A 53 5.02 -7.54 4.35
CA ARG A 53 5.13 -6.30 5.13
C ARG A 53 6.59 -5.93 5.31
N GLY A 54 6.84 -4.64 5.51
CA GLY A 54 8.18 -4.12 5.71
C GLY A 54 8.19 -2.79 6.45
N THR A 55 9.40 -2.35 6.78
CA THR A 55 9.66 -1.05 7.41
C THR A 55 10.27 -0.11 6.39
N VAL A 56 9.77 1.12 6.34
CA VAL A 56 10.36 2.18 5.52
C VAL A 56 11.76 2.50 6.04
N THR A 57 12.76 2.40 5.17
CA THR A 57 14.15 2.79 5.47
C THR A 57 14.54 4.12 4.81
N SER A 58 13.75 4.60 3.85
CA SER A 58 13.88 5.94 3.27
C SER A 58 12.54 6.37 2.68
N ALA A 59 12.17 7.63 2.90
CA ALA A 59 11.02 8.27 2.27
C ALA A 59 11.35 9.72 1.93
N GLN A 60 11.29 10.07 0.66
CA GLN A 60 11.56 11.43 0.18
C GLN A 60 10.40 11.95 -0.66
N ALA A 61 9.86 13.10 -0.30
CA ALA A 61 8.82 13.74 -1.10
C ALA A 61 9.40 14.24 -2.42
N VAL A 62 8.76 13.87 -3.54
CA VAL A 62 9.15 14.37 -4.86
C VAL A 62 8.69 15.80 -5.03
N ALA A 63 9.60 16.67 -5.48
CA ALA A 63 9.33 18.07 -5.70
C ALA A 63 8.16 18.30 -6.67
N ARG A 64 7.40 19.38 -6.42
CA ARG A 64 6.35 19.80 -7.34
C ARG A 64 6.97 20.41 -8.59
N LYS A 65 6.37 20.12 -9.74
CA LYS A 65 6.75 20.74 -11.01
C LYS A 65 6.27 22.21 -11.02
N PRO A 66 7.16 23.18 -11.29
CA PRO A 66 6.76 24.58 -11.46
C PRO A 66 5.68 24.70 -12.54
N GLY A 67 4.74 25.63 -12.34
CA GLY A 67 3.65 25.88 -13.30
C GLY A 67 2.49 24.88 -13.29
N ILE A 68 2.55 23.81 -12.48
CA ILE A 68 1.43 22.86 -12.33
C ILE A 68 0.58 23.23 -11.11
N ALA A 69 -0.63 23.76 -11.36
CA ALA A 69 -1.54 24.21 -10.31
C ALA A 69 -2.01 23.07 -9.37
N ARG A 70 -2.21 21.86 -9.92
CA ARG A 70 -2.59 20.66 -9.15
C ARG A 70 -1.70 19.49 -9.52
N GLN A 71 -0.86 19.08 -8.58
CA GLN A 71 -0.04 17.88 -8.68
C GLN A 71 -0.40 16.93 -7.55
N THR A 72 -0.66 15.66 -7.90
CA THR A 72 -0.79 14.62 -6.88
C THR A 72 0.57 14.42 -6.21
N PRO A 73 0.67 14.48 -4.87
CA PRO A 73 1.95 14.29 -4.18
C PRO A 73 2.52 12.91 -4.48
N ARG A 74 3.84 12.86 -4.65
CA ARG A 74 4.60 11.65 -4.95
C ARG A 74 5.75 11.49 -3.96
N VAL A 75 6.14 10.26 -3.69
CA VAL A 75 7.21 9.94 -2.73
C VAL A 75 8.13 8.86 -3.33
N ASP A 76 9.44 9.05 -3.20
CA ASP A 76 10.44 8.01 -3.40
C ASP A 76 10.56 7.19 -2.10
N LEU A 77 10.49 5.86 -2.20
CA LEU A 77 10.52 4.97 -1.04
C LEU A 77 11.55 3.87 -1.17
N THR A 78 12.17 3.54 -0.03
CA THR A 78 12.85 2.27 0.17
C THR A 78 12.21 1.56 1.36
N ILE A 79 11.85 0.29 1.19
CA ILE A 79 11.21 -0.55 2.20
C ILE A 79 12.05 -1.80 2.38
N LYS A 80 12.44 -2.10 3.63
CA LYS A 80 13.05 -3.38 3.98
C LYS A 80 11.96 -4.38 4.38
N ARG A 81 11.93 -5.54 3.72
CA ARG A 81 10.98 -6.62 4.06
C ARG A 81 11.23 -7.13 5.48
N THR A 82 10.17 -7.29 6.24
CA THR A 82 10.21 -7.91 7.58
C THR A 82 9.47 -9.24 7.62
N GLU A 83 8.44 -9.43 6.80
CA GLU A 83 7.70 -10.69 6.74
C GLU A 83 6.98 -10.88 5.40
N THR A 84 6.71 -12.14 5.05
CA THR A 84 5.96 -12.55 3.86
C THR A 84 4.55 -12.97 4.26
N ALA A 85 3.54 -12.61 3.47
CA ALA A 85 2.16 -12.99 3.73
C ALA A 85 1.98 -14.52 3.60
N LEU A 86 1.22 -15.12 4.50
CA LEU A 86 0.94 -16.56 4.52
C LEU A 86 -0.37 -16.92 3.81
N ARG A 87 -1.27 -15.95 3.67
CA ARG A 87 -2.59 -16.11 3.06
C ARG A 87 -2.84 -15.00 2.03
N PRO A 88 -3.57 -15.28 0.95
CA PRO A 88 -3.86 -14.28 -0.08
C PRO A 88 -4.76 -13.17 0.49
N LEU A 89 -4.49 -11.94 0.06
CA LEU A 89 -5.38 -10.80 0.27
C LEU A 89 -5.23 -9.85 -0.93
N GLY A 90 -6.18 -9.89 -1.85
CA GLY A 90 -6.18 -9.02 -3.02
C GLY A 90 -7.60 -8.70 -3.48
N ARG A 91 -7.74 -8.38 -4.77
CA ARG A 91 -9.03 -8.02 -5.37
C ARG A 91 -10.10 -9.08 -5.12
N ALA A 92 -9.74 -10.36 -5.19
CA ALA A 92 -10.69 -11.46 -5.06
C ALA A 92 -11.25 -11.56 -3.63
N GLU A 93 -10.38 -11.46 -2.63
CA GLU A 93 -10.74 -11.55 -1.22
C GLU A 93 -11.49 -10.30 -0.74
N LEU A 94 -11.20 -9.14 -1.34
CA LEU A 94 -11.78 -7.86 -0.95
C LEU A 94 -13.06 -7.48 -1.72
N ARG A 95 -13.43 -8.23 -2.77
CA ARG A 95 -14.51 -7.85 -3.72
C ARG A 95 -15.88 -7.66 -3.05
N ASP A 96 -16.15 -8.43 -1.99
CA ASP A 96 -17.47 -8.48 -1.35
C ASP A 96 -17.61 -7.40 -0.25
N PHE A 97 -16.51 -6.74 0.14
CA PHE A 97 -16.49 -5.62 1.08
C PHE A 97 -16.85 -4.29 0.40
N ARG A 98 -18.11 -4.15 -0.03
CA ARG A 98 -18.59 -3.02 -0.83
C ARG A 98 -19.69 -2.17 -0.17
N ASP A 99 -19.99 -2.46 1.09
CA ASP A 99 -20.87 -1.62 1.92
C ASP A 99 -20.03 -0.54 2.60
N TRP A 100 -19.97 0.66 2.01
CA TRP A 100 -19.03 1.70 2.41
C TRP A 100 -19.27 2.29 3.80
N ASP A 101 -20.42 2.01 4.39
CA ASP A 101 -20.84 2.56 5.68
C ASP A 101 -20.75 1.52 6.81
N ASP A 102 -20.25 0.31 6.53
CA ASP A 102 -20.17 -0.79 7.51
C ASP A 102 -19.00 -0.66 8.52
N GLY A 103 -18.06 0.26 8.26
CA GLY A 103 -16.89 0.52 9.10
C GLY A 103 -15.90 -0.65 9.19
N GLN A 104 -16.01 -1.66 8.33
CA GLN A 104 -15.13 -2.83 8.37
C GLN A 104 -13.74 -2.52 7.80
N PRO A 105 -12.67 -3.12 8.36
CA PRO A 105 -11.32 -2.91 7.85
C PRO A 105 -11.13 -3.40 6.41
N GLY A 106 -11.78 -4.52 6.03
CA GLY A 106 -11.80 -5.00 4.64
C GLY A 106 -12.43 -3.99 3.68
N THR A 107 -13.51 -3.32 4.10
CA THR A 107 -14.18 -2.26 3.33
C THR A 107 -13.26 -1.05 3.12
N GLU A 108 -12.52 -0.63 4.15
CA GLU A 108 -11.50 0.42 4.01
C GLU A 108 -10.46 0.07 2.94
N LEU A 109 -9.93 -1.16 2.98
CA LEU A 109 -8.94 -1.63 2.02
C LEU A 109 -9.51 -1.69 0.61
N ASN A 110 -10.72 -2.24 0.44
CA ASN A 110 -11.39 -2.30 -0.85
C ASN A 110 -11.59 -0.89 -1.43
N PHE A 111 -12.07 0.04 -0.60
CA PHE A 111 -12.27 1.43 -0.99
C PHE A 111 -10.96 2.10 -1.43
N LYS A 112 -9.89 1.98 -0.65
CA LYS A 112 -8.64 2.69 -0.92
C LYS A 112 -7.87 2.09 -2.09
N LEU A 113 -7.88 0.77 -2.24
CA LEU A 113 -7.06 0.03 -3.21
C LEU A 113 -7.79 -0.27 -4.53
N TYR A 114 -9.10 -0.51 -4.51
CA TYR A 114 -9.82 -1.06 -5.67
C TYR A 114 -10.97 -0.21 -6.19
N ARG A 115 -11.61 0.66 -5.38
CA ARG A 115 -12.61 1.62 -5.91
C ARG A 115 -12.04 2.50 -7.03
N GLN A 116 -10.79 2.93 -6.85
CA GLN A 116 -9.97 3.47 -7.92
C GLN A 116 -8.71 2.60 -8.00
N ALA A 117 -8.72 1.57 -8.84
CA ALA A 117 -7.65 0.58 -8.94
C ALA A 117 -6.38 1.09 -9.64
N THR A 118 -5.81 2.20 -9.17
CA THR A 118 -4.49 2.70 -9.61
C THR A 118 -3.42 2.34 -8.60
N ASP A 119 -2.17 2.28 -9.04
CA ASP A 119 -1.03 2.17 -8.13
C ASP A 119 -0.86 3.43 -7.29
N LYS A 120 -0.57 3.23 -6.01
CA LYS A 120 -0.57 4.27 -4.98
C LYS A 120 -0.02 3.79 -3.63
N ILE A 121 0.38 4.76 -2.82
CA ILE A 121 0.56 4.63 -1.38
C ILE A 121 -0.64 5.25 -0.67
N VAL A 122 -1.18 4.56 0.33
CA VAL A 122 -2.33 5.00 1.14
C VAL A 122 -2.04 4.83 2.61
N GLY A 123 -2.44 5.81 3.44
CA GLY A 123 -2.50 5.61 4.88
C GLY A 123 -3.70 4.75 5.23
N ILE A 124 -3.58 3.90 6.24
CA ILE A 124 -4.66 3.03 6.72
C ILE A 124 -4.91 3.24 8.22
N SER A 125 -6.12 2.88 8.67
CA SER A 125 -6.43 2.86 10.11
C SER A 125 -5.70 1.72 10.83
N ASP A 126 -5.59 1.83 12.16
CA ASP A 126 -5.03 0.77 12.99
C ASP A 126 -5.84 -0.53 12.86
N ARG A 127 -7.17 -0.44 12.77
CA ARG A 127 -8.03 -1.62 12.56
C ARG A 127 -7.77 -2.31 11.21
N ALA A 128 -7.47 -1.54 10.16
CA ALA A 128 -7.11 -2.09 8.87
C ALA A 128 -5.71 -2.72 8.89
N ALA A 129 -4.76 -2.15 9.63
CA ALA A 129 -3.45 -2.74 9.85
C ALA A 129 -3.54 -4.07 10.63
N ASP A 130 -4.28 -4.09 11.74
CA ASP A 130 -4.51 -5.30 12.54
C ASP A 130 -5.16 -6.41 11.70
N TYR A 131 -6.13 -6.05 10.85
CA TYR A 131 -6.78 -6.98 9.93
C TYR A 131 -5.78 -7.59 8.93
N ILE A 132 -4.92 -6.76 8.31
CA ILE A 132 -3.88 -7.25 7.39
C ILE A 132 -2.85 -8.11 8.12
N ASP A 133 -2.49 -7.77 9.37
CA ASP A 133 -1.53 -8.55 10.16
C ASP A 133 -1.99 -9.99 10.40
N THR A 134 -3.31 -10.25 10.43
CA THR A 134 -3.82 -11.63 10.53
C THR A 134 -3.38 -12.52 9.37
N PHE A 135 -3.03 -11.96 8.20
CA PHE A 135 -2.59 -12.71 7.02
C PHE A 135 -1.12 -13.14 7.11
N PHE A 136 -0.40 -12.70 8.13
CA PHE A 136 0.97 -13.11 8.46
C PHE A 136 1.02 -14.13 9.61
N MET A 137 -0.09 -14.30 10.33
CA MET A 137 -0.20 -15.26 11.42
C MET A 137 -0.60 -16.64 10.90
N ARG A 138 -0.06 -17.69 11.54
CA ARG A 138 -0.45 -19.09 11.29
C ARG A 138 -1.78 -19.42 11.95
#